data_AF-A0A2A4TDG2-F1
#
_entry.id   AF-A0A2A4TDG2-F1
#
_cell.length_a   1.000
_cell.length_b   1.000
_cell.length_c   1.000
_cell.angle_alpha   90.00
_cell.angle_beta   90.00
_cell.angle_gamma   90.00
#
_symmetry.space_group_name_H-M   'P 1'
#
loop_
_entity.id
_entity.type
_entity.pdbx_description
1 polymer ?
#
loop_
_entity_poly.entity_id
_entity_poly.type
_entity_poly.pdbx_seq_one_letter_code
_entity_poly.pdbx_strand_id
1 'polypeptide(L)'
;MRRSLPLILMIGLLAGCRGTRPQYFGKSSLGFGAILVSARIITPNGETNVGKMEMNFESDNERYRIKFRPGKTSLLRLEPDVYRLHPTRTPFGRVEARMRVQIDGRSYRVPFPRSVLRLRPIDVPPTKIVAIGVLEARLLPIARGKRPVIKIRLDDSIQARRGLIESIINKQMDPKTSVHIRDASITWVRALEQALTQLLGETGRKRRFKPAR
;
A
#
# COMPACT_ATOMS: atom_id res chain seq x y z
N MET A 1 -14.02 -34.09 -47.33
CA MET A 1 -13.24 -32.88 -46.98
C MET A 1 -13.65 -32.43 -45.58
N ARG A 2 -12.74 -32.54 -44.61
CA ARG A 2 -12.99 -32.28 -43.19
C ARG A 2 -13.08 -30.77 -42.94
N ARG A 3 -14.20 -30.30 -42.37
CA ARG A 3 -14.39 -28.91 -41.95
C ARG A 3 -13.82 -28.74 -40.55
N SER A 4 -12.71 -28.03 -40.46
CA SER A 4 -12.08 -27.61 -39.22
C SER A 4 -12.91 -26.51 -38.56
N LEU A 5 -13.53 -26.81 -37.42
CA LEU A 5 -14.11 -25.80 -36.52
C LEU A 5 -13.01 -24.90 -35.97
N PRO A 6 -13.13 -23.55 -36.00
CA PRO A 6 -12.12 -22.69 -35.42
C PRO A 6 -12.30 -22.64 -33.90
N LEU A 7 -11.44 -23.38 -33.20
CA LEU A 7 -11.28 -23.43 -31.74
C LEU A 7 -10.70 -22.12 -31.15
N ILE A 8 -10.86 -20.97 -31.82
CA ILE A 8 -10.19 -19.70 -31.49
C ILE A 8 -11.10 -18.75 -30.68
N LEU A 9 -12.42 -19.01 -30.60
CA LEU A 9 -13.33 -18.12 -29.85
C LEU A 9 -13.38 -18.36 -28.32
N MET A 10 -12.54 -19.25 -27.78
CA MET A 10 -12.54 -19.68 -26.37
C MET A 10 -11.30 -19.21 -25.58
N ILE A 11 -10.60 -18.17 -26.04
CA ILE A 11 -9.47 -17.55 -25.30
C ILE A 11 -9.86 -16.16 -24.73
N GLY A 12 -11.00 -15.59 -25.13
CA GLY A 12 -11.44 -14.26 -24.69
C GLY A 12 -12.04 -14.16 -23.28
N LEU A 13 -12.41 -15.29 -22.65
CA LEU A 13 -13.11 -15.31 -21.35
C LEU A 13 -12.21 -15.65 -20.15
N LEU A 14 -10.89 -15.58 -20.33
CA LEU A 14 -9.94 -15.49 -19.20
C LEU A 14 -9.61 -14.02 -18.88
N ALA A 15 -10.63 -13.16 -18.89
CA ALA A 15 -10.62 -11.90 -18.14
C ALA A 15 -10.70 -12.21 -16.63
N GLY A 16 -9.74 -13.00 -16.14
CA GLY A 16 -9.58 -13.27 -14.72
C GLY A 16 -9.34 -11.95 -14.02
N CYS A 17 -10.30 -11.55 -13.19
CA CYS A 17 -10.31 -10.46 -12.23
C CYS A 17 -8.89 -10.00 -11.82
N ARG A 18 -8.27 -9.16 -12.64
CA ARG A 18 -7.08 -8.40 -12.27
C ARG A 18 -7.62 -7.27 -11.42
N GLY A 19 -7.37 -7.32 -10.11
CA GLY A 19 -7.71 -6.20 -9.22
C GLY A 19 -7.34 -4.87 -9.86
N THR A 20 -8.28 -3.93 -9.82
CA THR A 20 -8.16 -2.57 -10.33
C THR A 20 -6.85 -1.95 -9.83
N ARG A 21 -6.13 -1.21 -10.69
CA ARG A 21 -4.94 -0.49 -10.23
C ARG A 21 -5.40 0.88 -9.76
N PRO A 22 -5.13 1.27 -8.51
CA PRO A 22 -5.52 2.59 -8.04
C PRO A 22 -4.72 3.66 -8.79
N GLN A 23 -5.31 4.83 -8.95
CA GLN A 23 -4.62 5.95 -9.57
C GLN A 23 -3.61 6.53 -8.58
N TYR A 24 -2.32 6.40 -8.89
CA TYR A 24 -1.23 7.00 -8.13
C TYR A 24 -1.19 8.51 -8.42
N PHE A 25 -1.21 9.32 -7.37
CA PHE A 25 -1.32 10.77 -7.45
C PHE A 25 -2.50 11.20 -8.33
N GLY A 26 -3.66 10.59 -8.13
CA GLY A 26 -4.90 11.04 -8.77
C GLY A 26 -5.34 12.40 -8.22
N LYS A 27 -5.87 13.27 -9.08
CA LYS A 27 -6.47 14.54 -8.67
C LYS A 27 -7.69 14.28 -7.77
N SER A 28 -7.91 15.17 -6.80
CA SER A 28 -9.13 15.22 -6.02
C SER A 28 -10.34 15.49 -6.92
N SER A 29 -11.44 14.80 -6.65
CA SER A 29 -12.73 14.98 -7.31
C SER A 29 -13.84 14.59 -6.36
N LEU A 30 -15.02 15.20 -6.54
CA LEU A 30 -16.22 14.82 -5.79
C LEU A 30 -16.47 13.31 -5.96
N GLY A 31 -16.73 12.62 -4.85
CA GLY A 31 -16.98 11.17 -4.84
C GLY A 31 -15.76 10.27 -4.76
N PHE A 32 -14.55 10.78 -4.53
CA PHE A 32 -13.35 9.95 -4.33
C PHE A 32 -12.62 10.29 -3.03
N GLY A 33 -12.13 9.27 -2.34
CA GLY A 33 -11.20 9.42 -1.23
C GLY A 33 -9.77 9.12 -1.66
N ALA A 34 -8.85 9.21 -0.71
CA ALA A 34 -7.48 8.79 -0.94
C ALA A 34 -6.84 8.19 0.30
N ILE A 35 -5.88 7.29 0.09
CA ILE A 35 -5.04 6.75 1.16
C ILE A 35 -3.58 7.15 0.96
N LEU A 36 -2.89 7.36 2.07
CA LEU A 36 -1.44 7.53 2.12
C LEU A 36 -0.78 6.32 2.74
N VAL A 37 0.21 5.80 2.04
CA VAL A 37 0.96 4.63 2.46
C VAL A 37 2.34 4.67 1.83
N SER A 38 3.35 4.24 2.58
CA SER A 38 4.73 4.15 2.11
C SER A 38 5.33 2.79 2.42
N ALA A 39 6.49 2.54 1.83
CA ALA A 39 7.32 1.38 2.11
C ALA A 39 8.68 1.81 2.63
N ARG A 40 9.25 0.99 3.51
CA ARG A 40 10.64 1.07 3.93
C ARG A 40 11.25 -0.33 3.87
N ILE A 41 12.45 -0.45 3.31
CA ILE A 41 13.19 -1.71 3.30
C ILE A 41 14.51 -1.50 4.03
N ILE A 42 14.73 -2.28 5.08
CA ILE A 42 15.91 -2.20 5.95
C ILE A 42 16.73 -3.45 5.71
N THR A 43 17.98 -3.27 5.29
CA THR A 43 18.98 -4.33 5.12
C THR A 43 20.01 -4.26 6.25
N PRO A 44 20.88 -5.26 6.42
CA PRO A 44 22.02 -5.16 7.33
C PRO A 44 22.93 -3.96 7.06
N ASN A 45 22.95 -3.44 5.83
CA ASN A 45 23.75 -2.28 5.42
C ASN A 45 23.02 -0.94 5.60
N GLY A 46 21.77 -0.95 6.09
CA GLY A 46 20.93 0.24 6.22
C GLY A 46 19.66 0.21 5.35
N GLU A 47 18.98 1.36 5.27
CA GLU A 47 17.75 1.52 4.47
C GLU A 47 18.09 1.55 2.97
N THR A 48 17.38 0.76 2.16
CA THR A 48 17.54 0.73 0.71
C THR A 48 16.32 1.26 -0.02
N ASN A 49 16.57 2.00 -1.10
CA ASN A 49 15.53 2.46 -2.01
C ASN A 49 15.23 1.47 -3.14
N VAL A 50 16.00 0.37 -3.23
CA VAL A 50 15.93 -0.61 -4.32
C VAL A 50 15.06 -1.79 -3.91
N GLY A 51 13.78 -1.72 -4.27
CA GLY A 51 12.86 -2.81 -4.00
C GLY A 51 11.40 -2.48 -4.24
N LYS A 52 10.53 -3.44 -3.91
CA LYS A 52 9.09 -3.24 -3.86
C LYS A 52 8.39 -4.27 -2.98
N MET A 53 7.22 -3.91 -2.49
CA MET A 53 6.29 -4.80 -1.80
C MET A 53 4.93 -4.74 -2.50
N GLU A 54 4.18 -5.84 -2.48
CA GLU A 54 2.88 -5.92 -3.14
C GLU A 54 1.82 -6.47 -2.20
N MET A 55 0.66 -5.79 -2.12
CA MET A 55 -0.51 -6.25 -1.37
C MET A 55 -1.80 -5.81 -2.05
N ASN A 56 -2.93 -6.30 -1.53
CA ASN A 56 -4.24 -5.88 -1.95
C ASN A 56 -4.89 -4.96 -0.89
N PHE A 57 -5.69 -4.02 -1.37
CA PHE A 57 -6.63 -3.23 -0.58
C PHE A 57 -8.02 -3.59 -1.11
N GLU A 58 -8.79 -4.33 -0.31
CA GLU A 58 -10.03 -4.95 -0.74
C GLU A 58 -11.19 -4.38 0.10
N SER A 59 -12.26 -3.97 -0.57
CA SER A 59 -13.59 -3.76 0.01
C SER A 59 -14.56 -4.78 -0.57
N ASP A 60 -15.84 -4.67 -0.21
CA ASP A 60 -16.89 -5.53 -0.77
C ASP A 60 -17.13 -5.23 -2.26
N ASN A 61 -16.92 -3.97 -2.67
CA ASN A 61 -17.16 -3.50 -4.04
C ASN A 61 -15.90 -3.53 -4.90
N GLU A 62 -14.74 -3.17 -4.35
CA GLU A 62 -13.53 -2.88 -5.13
C GLU A 62 -12.30 -3.60 -4.59
N ARG A 63 -11.34 -3.88 -5.49
CA ARG A 63 -10.11 -4.60 -5.13
C ARG A 63 -8.89 -4.03 -5.82
N TYR A 64 -8.11 -3.29 -5.05
CA TYR A 64 -6.93 -2.61 -5.55
C TYR A 64 -5.65 -3.39 -5.28
N ARG A 65 -4.86 -3.68 -6.32
CA ARG A 65 -3.49 -4.20 -6.13
C ARG A 65 -2.51 -3.06 -6.00
N ILE A 66 -1.94 -2.89 -4.81
CA ILE A 66 -1.01 -1.82 -4.49
C ILE A 66 0.43 -2.33 -4.55
N LYS A 67 1.28 -1.57 -5.24
CA LYS A 67 2.73 -1.75 -5.25
C LYS A 67 3.38 -0.61 -4.49
N PHE A 68 4.09 -0.94 -3.42
CA PHE A 68 4.83 0.02 -2.61
C PHE A 68 6.29 0.01 -3.02
N ARG A 69 6.86 1.21 -3.20
CA ARG A 69 8.28 1.39 -3.48
C ARG A 69 8.90 2.17 -2.33
N PRO A 70 10.07 1.75 -1.82
CA PRO A 70 10.76 2.49 -0.77
C PRO A 70 11.09 3.92 -1.21
N GLY A 71 11.14 4.85 -0.24
CA GLY A 71 11.39 6.27 -0.50
C GLY A 71 10.28 7.01 -1.26
N LYS A 72 9.15 6.33 -1.55
CA LYS A 72 8.01 6.93 -2.27
C LYS A 72 6.71 6.76 -1.50
N THR A 73 6.28 7.83 -0.85
CA THR A 73 4.90 7.96 -0.34
C THR A 73 3.93 7.89 -1.52
N SER A 74 2.99 6.95 -1.44
CA SER A 74 1.96 6.73 -2.46
C SER A 74 0.67 7.41 -2.01
N LEU A 75 0.24 8.43 -2.75
CA LEU A 75 -1.10 9.00 -2.68
C LEU A 75 -1.98 8.22 -3.65
N LEU A 76 -2.86 7.38 -3.13
CA LEU A 76 -3.69 6.49 -3.93
C LEU A 76 -5.13 6.99 -3.89
N ARG A 77 -5.64 7.44 -5.03
CA ARG A 77 -7.06 7.81 -5.18
C ARG A 77 -7.89 6.54 -5.31
N LEU A 78 -8.91 6.42 -4.47
CA LEU A 78 -9.79 5.26 -4.37
C LEU A 78 -11.26 5.69 -4.28
N GLU A 79 -12.16 4.77 -4.59
CA GLU A 79 -13.57 4.96 -4.30
C GLU A 79 -13.83 4.96 -2.79
N PRO A 80 -14.79 5.75 -2.28
CA PRO A 80 -15.12 5.75 -0.87
C PRO A 80 -15.74 4.42 -0.45
N ASP A 81 -15.11 3.74 0.50
CA ASP A 81 -15.57 2.44 1.01
C ASP A 81 -14.80 2.08 2.30
N VAL A 82 -15.17 0.95 2.90
CA VAL A 82 -14.48 0.34 4.03
C VAL A 82 -13.55 -0.76 3.52
N TYR A 83 -12.25 -0.52 3.62
CA TYR A 83 -11.22 -1.40 3.05
C TYR A 83 -10.46 -2.21 4.09
N ARG A 84 -9.91 -3.34 3.64
CA ARG A 84 -8.98 -4.17 4.40
C ARG A 84 -7.70 -4.43 3.61
N LEU A 85 -6.59 -4.51 4.33
CA LEU A 85 -5.30 -4.89 3.77
C LEU A 85 -5.19 -6.42 3.72
N HIS A 86 -5.04 -6.96 2.52
CA HIS A 86 -4.95 -8.39 2.26
C HIS A 86 -3.66 -8.75 1.50
N PRO A 87 -3.17 -9.99 1.61
CA PRO A 87 -2.14 -10.47 0.71
C PRO A 87 -2.66 -10.54 -0.73
N THR A 88 -1.73 -10.66 -1.67
CA THR A 88 -2.08 -10.83 -3.08
C THR A 88 -2.89 -12.10 -3.31
N ARG A 89 -3.67 -12.11 -4.40
CA ARG A 89 -4.39 -13.30 -4.86
C ARG A 89 -3.71 -13.92 -6.06
N THR A 90 -3.85 -15.23 -6.21
CA THR A 90 -3.43 -15.96 -7.41
C THR A 90 -4.31 -15.56 -8.61
N PRO A 91 -3.92 -15.90 -9.86
CA PRO A 91 -4.76 -15.66 -11.04
C PRO A 91 -6.16 -16.28 -10.95
N PHE A 92 -6.34 -17.31 -10.11
CA PHE A 92 -7.62 -17.99 -9.86
C PHE A 92 -8.38 -17.42 -8.65
N GLY A 93 -8.00 -16.24 -8.14
CA GLY A 93 -8.70 -15.56 -7.06
C GLY A 93 -8.43 -16.08 -5.65
N ARG A 94 -7.57 -17.10 -5.48
CA ARG A 94 -7.21 -17.64 -4.16
C ARG A 94 -6.26 -16.70 -3.41
N VAL A 95 -6.55 -16.44 -2.14
CA VAL A 95 -5.72 -15.59 -1.27
C VAL A 95 -4.37 -16.28 -1.02
N GLU A 96 -3.26 -15.61 -1.34
CA GLU A 96 -1.92 -16.13 -1.04
C GLU A 96 -1.62 -15.92 0.45
N ALA A 97 -1.12 -16.94 1.15
CA ALA A 97 -0.69 -16.78 2.55
C ALA A 97 0.61 -15.96 2.70
N ARG A 98 1.26 -15.64 1.59
CA ARG A 98 2.58 -15.01 1.54
C ARG A 98 2.53 -13.74 0.70
N MET A 99 3.25 -12.72 1.15
CA MET A 99 3.53 -11.50 0.39
C MET A 99 4.81 -11.67 -0.43
N ARG A 100 4.86 -11.01 -1.58
CA ARG A 100 6.08 -10.85 -2.38
C ARG A 100 6.82 -9.58 -1.97
N VAL A 101 8.08 -9.73 -1.60
CA VAL A 101 9.02 -8.63 -1.34
C VAL A 101 10.17 -8.75 -2.33
N GLN A 102 10.55 -7.64 -2.96
CA GLN A 102 11.75 -7.56 -3.79
C GLN A 102 12.74 -6.63 -3.12
N ILE A 103 13.98 -7.09 -2.91
CA ILE A 103 15.09 -6.33 -2.32
C ILE A 103 16.30 -6.54 -3.22
N ASP A 104 16.91 -5.46 -3.71
CA ASP A 104 18.13 -5.49 -4.54
C ASP A 104 18.02 -6.52 -5.70
N GLY A 105 16.89 -6.48 -6.41
CA GLY A 105 16.61 -7.38 -7.54
C GLY A 105 16.11 -8.79 -7.14
N ARG A 106 16.39 -9.28 -5.93
CA ARG A 106 15.98 -10.60 -5.45
C ARG A 106 14.54 -10.60 -4.95
N SER A 107 13.76 -11.64 -5.30
CA SER A 107 12.38 -11.79 -4.85
C SER A 107 12.25 -12.83 -3.75
N TYR A 108 11.58 -12.45 -2.67
CA TYR A 108 11.31 -13.27 -1.50
C TYR A 108 9.81 -13.44 -1.33
N ARG A 109 9.38 -14.65 -0.95
CA ARG A 109 8.02 -14.94 -0.53
C ARG A 109 8.00 -15.10 0.98
N VAL A 110 7.34 -14.19 1.67
CA VAL A 110 7.37 -14.09 3.14
C VAL A 110 5.95 -14.16 3.69
N PRO A 111 5.73 -14.71 4.89
CA PRO A 111 4.40 -14.74 5.48
C PRO A 111 3.79 -13.34 5.55
N PHE A 112 2.51 -13.20 5.18
CA PHE A 112 1.82 -11.92 5.34
C PHE A 112 1.71 -11.59 6.84
N PRO A 113 2.02 -10.36 7.26
CA PRO A 113 2.05 -10.00 8.68
C PRO A 113 0.67 -10.14 9.33
N ARG A 114 0.56 -11.01 10.35
CA ARG A 114 -0.68 -11.21 11.11
C ARG A 114 -1.19 -9.94 11.78
N SER A 115 -0.29 -9.03 12.17
CA SER A 115 -0.65 -7.74 12.73
C SER A 115 -1.47 -6.90 11.76
N VAL A 116 -1.16 -6.96 10.46
CA VAL A 116 -1.89 -6.23 9.41
C VAL A 116 -3.27 -6.85 9.18
N LEU A 117 -3.39 -8.18 9.19
CA LEU A 117 -4.69 -8.86 9.08
C LEU A 117 -5.64 -8.56 10.24
N ARG A 118 -5.10 -8.17 11.40
CA ARG A 118 -5.87 -7.84 12.62
C ARG A 118 -6.20 -6.35 12.72
N LEU A 119 -5.75 -5.53 11.78
CA LEU A 119 -6.14 -4.12 11.77
C LEU A 119 -7.64 -4.02 11.56
N ARG A 120 -8.23 -3.02 12.21
CA ARG A 120 -9.63 -2.68 11.93
C ARG A 120 -9.75 -2.25 10.46
N PRO A 121 -10.89 -2.51 9.82
CA PRO A 121 -11.15 -1.98 8.49
C PRO A 121 -10.94 -0.46 8.46
N ILE A 122 -10.42 0.02 7.34
CA ILE A 122 -10.06 1.41 7.11
C ILE A 122 -11.21 2.04 6.33
N ASP A 123 -11.95 2.90 7.01
CA ASP A 123 -12.98 3.73 6.37
C ASP A 123 -12.32 4.84 5.57
N VAL A 124 -12.60 4.90 4.26
CA VAL A 124 -12.09 5.91 3.33
C VAL A 124 -13.26 6.80 2.91
N PRO A 125 -13.41 7.99 3.52
CA PRO A 125 -14.53 8.87 3.19
C PRO A 125 -14.31 9.60 1.86
N PRO A 126 -15.39 10.06 1.21
CA PRO A 126 -15.27 10.91 0.02
C PRO A 126 -14.54 12.21 0.37
N THR A 127 -13.67 12.67 -0.52
CA THR A 127 -12.88 13.92 -0.43
C THR A 127 -11.89 14.00 0.74
N LYS A 128 -11.67 12.88 1.45
CA LYS A 128 -10.76 12.81 2.60
C LYS A 128 -9.52 11.98 2.29
N ILE A 129 -8.45 12.26 3.04
CA ILE A 129 -7.21 11.49 3.00
C ILE A 129 -7.06 10.70 4.31
N VAL A 130 -6.76 9.42 4.18
CA VAL A 130 -6.48 8.54 5.32
C VAL A 130 -5.02 8.07 5.27
N ALA A 131 -4.25 8.48 6.27
CA ALA A 131 -2.87 8.01 6.43
C ALA A 131 -2.85 6.64 7.13
N ILE A 132 -2.40 5.60 6.42
CA ILE A 132 -2.37 4.23 6.96
C ILE A 132 -1.09 4.01 7.78
N GLY A 133 0.07 4.30 7.20
CA GLY A 133 1.37 4.03 7.81
C GLY A 133 2.44 3.58 6.83
N VAL A 134 3.57 3.13 7.38
CA VAL A 134 4.74 2.70 6.61
C VAL A 134 4.86 1.18 6.71
N LEU A 135 4.80 0.48 5.58
CA LEU A 135 5.08 -0.94 5.54
C LEU A 135 6.60 -1.14 5.58
N GLU A 136 7.11 -1.73 6.64
CA GLU A 136 8.53 -1.99 6.81
C GLU A 136 8.85 -3.47 6.56
N ALA A 137 9.78 -3.73 5.65
CA ALA A 137 10.42 -5.03 5.50
C ALA A 137 11.86 -4.95 5.99
N ARG A 138 12.22 -5.75 7.01
CA ARG A 138 13.56 -5.84 7.56
C ARG A 138 14.18 -7.18 7.21
N LEU A 139 15.25 -7.15 6.41
CA LEU A 139 16.11 -8.30 6.15
C LEU A 139 17.06 -8.48 7.34
N LEU A 140 16.96 -9.63 8.00
CA LEU A 140 17.81 -9.96 9.14
C LEU A 140 19.20 -10.41 8.67
N PRO A 141 20.26 -10.14 9.45
CA PRO A 141 21.59 -10.67 9.19
C PRO A 141 21.55 -12.19 9.01
N ILE A 142 22.23 -12.68 7.97
CA ILE A 142 22.23 -14.09 7.60
C ILE A 142 23.40 -14.77 8.31
N ALA A 143 23.13 -15.79 9.14
CA ALA A 143 24.18 -16.70 9.58
C ALA A 143 24.59 -17.62 8.41
N ARG A 144 25.88 -17.93 8.28
CA ARG A 144 26.43 -18.76 7.20
C ARG A 144 25.62 -20.07 7.06
N GLY A 145 25.15 -20.37 5.84
CA GLY A 145 24.35 -21.57 5.54
C GLY A 145 22.84 -21.47 5.83
N LYS A 146 22.33 -20.36 6.40
CA LYS A 146 20.89 -20.18 6.64
C LYS A 146 20.22 -19.38 5.52
N ARG A 147 18.93 -19.63 5.31
CA ARG A 147 18.10 -18.84 4.39
C ARG A 147 17.87 -17.43 4.95
N PRO A 148 17.84 -16.38 4.11
CA PRO A 148 17.50 -15.03 4.55
C PRO A 148 16.09 -14.98 5.15
N VAL A 149 15.97 -14.31 6.28
CA VAL A 149 14.70 -14.09 6.98
C VAL A 149 14.32 -12.62 6.85
N ILE A 150 13.12 -12.35 6.36
CA ILE A 150 12.56 -11.01 6.26
C ILE A 150 11.38 -10.91 7.21
N LYS A 151 11.41 -9.92 8.10
CA LYS A 151 10.31 -9.57 8.99
C LYS A 151 9.55 -8.38 8.39
N ILE A 152 8.24 -8.51 8.25
CA ILE A 152 7.37 -7.41 7.83
C ILE A 152 6.56 -6.89 9.01
N ARG A 153 6.44 -5.56 9.13
CA ARG A 153 5.52 -4.88 10.02
C ARG A 153 4.89 -3.67 9.33
N LEU A 154 3.69 -3.27 9.76
CA LEU A 154 3.16 -1.95 9.45
C LEU A 154 3.42 -1.05 10.66
N ASP A 155 4.11 0.06 10.44
CA ASP A 155 4.24 1.14 11.41
C ASP A 155 3.09 2.14 11.20
N ASP A 156 2.06 2.02 12.03
CA ASP A 156 0.87 2.89 12.08
C ASP A 156 0.98 4.00 13.16
N SER A 157 2.20 4.23 13.69
CA SER A 157 2.43 5.26 14.69
C SER A 157 2.01 6.66 14.21
N ILE A 158 1.65 7.54 15.15
CA ILE A 158 1.32 8.95 14.86
C ILE A 158 2.46 9.61 14.07
N GLN A 159 3.71 9.35 14.47
CA GLN A 159 4.89 9.88 13.79
C GLN A 159 5.00 9.37 12.35
N ALA A 160 4.82 8.07 12.12
CA ALA A 160 4.85 7.50 10.77
C ALA A 160 3.75 8.10 9.89
N ARG A 161 2.51 8.16 10.38
CA ARG A 161 1.37 8.73 9.64
C ARG A 161 1.54 10.22 9.37
N ARG A 162 2.06 10.99 10.32
CA ARG A 162 2.43 12.41 10.14
C ARG A 162 3.46 12.58 9.03
N GLY A 163 4.53 11.78 9.06
CA GLY A 163 5.59 11.83 8.05
C GLY A 163 5.09 11.52 6.64
N LEU A 164 4.04 10.72 6.48
CA LEU A 164 3.40 10.50 5.17
C LEU A 164 2.72 11.78 4.65
N ILE A 165 1.97 12.47 5.51
CA ILE A 165 1.25 13.70 5.15
C ILE A 165 2.26 14.78 4.80
N GLU A 166 3.26 15.02 5.66
CA GLU A 166 4.33 15.98 5.44
C GLU A 166 5.13 15.66 4.17
N SER A 167 5.36 14.37 3.86
CA SER A 167 6.02 13.97 2.61
C SER A 167 5.24 14.39 1.36
N ILE A 168 3.91 14.39 1.38
CA ILE A 168 3.10 14.88 0.25
C ILE A 168 3.10 16.40 0.18
N ILE A 169 2.99 17.09 1.32
CA ILE A 169 3.08 18.55 1.39
C ILE A 169 4.43 19.04 0.85
N ASN A 170 5.53 18.40 1.24
CA ASN A 170 6.86 18.71 0.73
C ASN A 170 6.96 18.52 -0.79
N LYS A 171 6.31 17.50 -1.36
CA LYS A 171 6.23 17.31 -2.82
C LYS A 171 5.43 18.39 -3.54
N GLN A 172 4.49 19.06 -2.87
CA GLN A 172 3.78 20.20 -3.45
C GLN A 172 4.70 21.42 -3.57
N MET A 173 5.60 21.60 -2.60
CA MET A 173 6.48 22.76 -2.51
C MET A 173 7.81 22.59 -3.23
N ASP A 174 8.28 21.35 -3.44
CA ASP A 174 9.57 21.08 -4.07
C ASP A 174 9.52 21.34 -5.59
N PRO A 175 10.28 22.31 -6.12
CA PRO A 175 10.31 22.61 -7.55
C PRO A 175 10.91 21.48 -8.40
N LYS A 176 11.65 20.54 -7.80
CA LYS A 176 12.20 19.35 -8.48
C LYS A 176 11.16 18.24 -8.61
N THR A 177 10.03 18.33 -7.92
CA THR A 177 8.93 17.37 -8.08
C THR A 177 8.29 17.57 -9.46
N SER A 178 8.02 16.47 -10.17
CA SER A 178 7.36 16.51 -11.48
C SER A 178 6.04 17.28 -11.40
N VAL A 179 5.80 18.16 -12.38
CA VAL A 179 4.62 19.02 -12.46
C VAL A 179 3.32 18.25 -12.24
N HIS A 180 3.15 17.09 -12.89
CA HIS A 180 1.96 16.26 -12.73
C HIS A 180 1.67 15.83 -11.28
N ILE A 181 2.70 15.39 -10.55
CA ILE A 181 2.57 14.99 -9.14
C ILE A 181 2.24 16.20 -8.27
N ARG A 182 2.90 17.33 -8.51
CA ARG A 182 2.66 18.57 -7.77
C ARG A 182 1.24 19.05 -7.97
N ASP A 183 0.78 19.19 -9.22
CA ASP A 183 -0.57 19.65 -9.56
C ASP A 183 -1.64 18.72 -8.99
N ALA A 184 -1.45 17.40 -9.12
CA ALA A 184 -2.37 16.44 -8.54
C ALA A 184 -2.41 16.53 -7.01
N SER A 185 -1.26 16.65 -6.36
CA SER A 185 -1.18 16.78 -4.91
C SER A 185 -1.81 18.10 -4.43
N ILE A 186 -1.68 19.21 -5.17
CA ILE A 186 -2.27 20.52 -4.82
C ILE A 186 -3.79 20.42 -4.69
N THR A 187 -4.46 19.61 -5.52
CA THR A 187 -5.92 19.42 -5.40
C THR A 187 -6.37 18.80 -4.07
N TRP A 188 -5.43 18.25 -3.29
CA TRP A 188 -5.68 17.64 -1.99
C TRP A 188 -5.29 18.51 -0.78
N VAL A 189 -4.85 19.76 -0.97
CA VAL A 189 -4.30 20.62 0.11
C VAL A 189 -5.20 20.67 1.34
N ARG A 190 -6.49 21.02 1.17
CA ARG A 190 -7.45 21.09 2.30
C ARG A 190 -7.60 19.75 3.04
N ALA A 191 -7.58 18.63 2.31
CA ALA A 191 -7.71 17.30 2.89
C ALA A 191 -6.44 16.90 3.66
N LEU A 192 -5.26 17.29 3.17
CA LEU A 192 -3.97 17.07 3.85
C LEU A 192 -3.88 17.89 5.14
N GLU A 193 -4.29 19.15 5.11
CA GLU A 193 -4.37 20.02 6.30
C GLU A 193 -5.32 19.41 7.35
N GLN A 194 -6.52 19.04 6.95
CA GLN A 194 -7.49 18.39 7.85
C GLN A 194 -6.96 17.08 8.42
N ALA A 195 -6.32 16.23 7.61
CA ALA A 195 -5.72 14.98 8.07
C ALA A 195 -4.59 15.24 9.09
N LEU A 196 -3.79 16.28 8.87
CA LEU A 196 -2.73 16.67 9.81
C LEU A 196 -3.33 17.16 11.13
N THR A 197 -4.33 18.04 11.10
CA THR A 197 -5.02 18.54 12.30
C THR A 197 -5.67 17.42 13.09
N GLN A 198 -6.37 16.50 12.43
CA GLN A 198 -6.96 15.31 13.07
C GLN A 198 -5.90 14.47 13.78
N LEU A 199 -4.77 14.22 13.11
CA LEU A 199 -3.69 13.41 13.65
C LEU A 199 -2.98 14.06 14.84
N LEU A 200 -2.85 15.39 14.85
CA LEU A 200 -2.34 16.13 16.02
C LEU A 200 -3.29 16.01 17.22
N GLY A 201 -4.60 15.96 16.98
CA GLY A 201 -5.63 15.71 17.99
C GLY A 201 -5.67 14.27 18.55
N GLU A 202 -5.09 13.29 17.87
CA GLU A 202 -5.05 11.88 18.31
C GLU A 202 -4.07 11.59 19.47
N THR A 203 -3.31 12.59 19.92
CA THR A 203 -2.25 12.49 20.94
C THR A 203 -2.69 11.93 22.31
N GLY A 204 -3.98 11.64 22.53
CA GLY A 204 -4.53 11.15 23.81
C GLY A 204 -4.81 9.65 23.98
N ARG A 205 -4.73 8.79 22.95
CA ARG A 205 -5.12 7.36 23.08
C ARG A 205 -3.96 6.38 22.84
N LYS A 206 -3.09 6.20 23.84
CA LYS A 206 -2.16 5.05 23.87
C LYS A 206 -2.98 3.74 23.88
N ARG A 207 -2.86 2.91 22.83
CA ARG A 207 -3.30 1.50 22.85
C ARG A 207 -2.51 0.79 23.96
N ARG A 208 -3.10 0.61 25.15
CA ARG A 208 -2.56 -0.28 26.18
C ARG A 208 -2.63 -1.71 25.65
N PHE A 209 -1.51 -2.21 25.15
CA PHE A 209 -1.36 -3.62 24.82
C PHE A 209 -1.34 -4.39 26.14
N LYS A 210 -2.39 -5.16 26.46
CA LYS A 210 -2.32 -6.16 27.52
C LYS A 210 -1.47 -7.33 26.99
N PRO A 211 -0.36 -7.70 27.65
CA PRO A 211 0.30 -8.96 27.33
C PRO A 211 -0.66 -10.11 27.65
N ALA A 212 -0.76 -11.07 26.74
CA ALA A 212 -1.49 -12.31 27.00
C ALA A 212 -0.77 -13.06 28.14
N ARG A 213 -1.55 -13.51 29.13
CA ARG A 213 -1.11 -14.51 30.12
C ARG A 213 -1.10 -15.88 29.46
#